data_AF-A0AAP3GC18-F1
#
_entry.id   AF-A0AAP3GC18-F1
#
_cell.length_a   1.000
_cell.length_b   1.000
_cell.length_c   1.000
_cell.angle_alpha   90.00
_cell.angle_beta   90.00
_cell.angle_gamma   90.00
#
_symmetry.space_group_name_H-M   'P 1'
#
loop_
_entity.id
_entity.type
_entity.pdbx_description
1 polymer ?
#
loop_
_entity_poly.entity_id
_entity_poly.type
_entity_poly.pdbx_seq_one_letter_code
_entity_poly.pdbx_strand_id
1 'polypeptide(L)'
;MSKAPSQIPTNQIPNLGLAGWVQPFTFLVLCIYIAALVVTGILTDDWISHPIYAVGVILPGILMFVWSRAYQPETSSLQISKEEVKVSLVWYVIVLIIYSVILGNNDLRLLINEQTNWLTLVIVPLILIQSARGKKRGTFRELLRSVGLTRQGLGKTITLSIITCLLLIPIIFYSLSEEQLSKVITVFQEPSQAVLFYPLSLVIAFVLPGFTEEVMFRGILQSRLSSFTKSEVKGLFLASLLFALYHVPYAYFLTSWATHGNLTWSISTVLTEQFITGLLMGLIWMRTKNLVGPMIVHAFIDSFIILASFVK
;
A
#
# COMPACT_ATOMS: atom_id res chain seq x y z
N MET A 1 28.10 -52.95 -13.64
CA MET A 1 27.67 -52.55 -12.29
C MET A 1 27.83 -51.03 -12.16
N SER A 2 26.80 -50.27 -12.54
CA SER A 2 26.75 -48.81 -12.35
C SER A 2 26.06 -48.49 -11.02
N LYS A 3 26.71 -47.69 -10.18
CA LYS A 3 26.11 -47.18 -8.93
C LYS A 3 25.19 -46.02 -9.28
N ALA A 4 23.92 -46.14 -8.88
CA ALA A 4 22.92 -45.09 -9.00
C ALA A 4 23.32 -43.84 -8.19
N PRO A 5 22.92 -42.63 -8.63
CA PRO A 5 23.20 -41.40 -7.90
C PRO A 5 22.39 -41.34 -6.60
N SER A 6 23.08 -40.91 -5.54
CA SER A 6 22.58 -40.72 -4.18
C SER A 6 21.32 -39.87 -4.16
N GLN A 7 20.29 -40.39 -3.49
CA GLN A 7 19.05 -39.69 -3.18
C GLN A 7 19.34 -38.38 -2.44
N ILE A 8 18.75 -37.29 -2.95
CA ILE A 8 18.65 -36.00 -2.28
C ILE A 8 18.03 -36.24 -0.90
N PRO A 9 18.59 -35.71 0.20
CA PRO A 9 17.96 -35.86 1.50
C PRO A 9 16.58 -35.22 1.44
N THR A 10 15.54 -36.03 1.61
CA THR A 10 14.20 -35.56 1.94
C THR A 10 14.32 -34.73 3.21
N ASN A 11 14.38 -33.40 3.05
CA ASN A 11 14.26 -32.46 4.15
C ASN A 11 13.01 -32.87 4.94
N GLN A 12 13.24 -33.35 6.16
CA GLN A 12 12.21 -33.43 7.17
C GLN A 12 11.62 -32.03 7.27
N ILE A 13 10.39 -31.87 6.78
CA ILE A 13 9.59 -30.68 7.01
C ILE A 13 9.44 -30.61 8.53
N PRO A 14 10.04 -29.62 9.21
CA PRO A 14 9.80 -29.48 10.64
C PRO A 14 8.31 -29.23 10.77
N ASN A 15 7.66 -30.07 11.57
CA ASN A 15 6.28 -29.89 11.99
C ASN A 15 6.24 -28.70 12.98
N LEU A 16 6.59 -27.51 12.50
CA LEU A 16 6.43 -26.24 13.19
C LEU A 16 4.96 -25.89 13.05
N GLY A 17 4.24 -25.91 14.17
CA GLY A 17 2.81 -25.62 14.24
C GLY A 17 2.41 -24.46 13.33
N LEU A 18 1.34 -24.70 12.57
CA LEU A 18 0.65 -23.68 11.80
C LEU A 18 0.57 -22.36 12.59
N ALA A 19 1.06 -21.26 12.01
CA ALA A 19 0.65 -19.89 12.36
C ALA A 19 1.35 -19.11 13.50
N GLY A 20 2.60 -19.38 13.85
CA GLY A 20 3.28 -18.67 14.96
C GLY A 20 3.22 -17.12 14.93
N TRP A 21 3.38 -16.47 13.77
CA TRP A 21 3.26 -15.00 13.66
C TRP A 21 1.91 -14.54 13.09
N VAL A 22 1.24 -15.40 12.32
CA VAL A 22 0.05 -15.07 11.54
C VAL A 22 -1.13 -14.76 12.45
N GLN A 23 -1.37 -15.59 13.47
CA GLN A 23 -2.46 -15.40 14.42
C GLN A 23 -2.35 -14.10 15.23
N PRO A 24 -1.24 -13.84 15.97
CA PRO A 24 -1.13 -12.61 16.75
C PRO A 24 -1.08 -11.35 15.88
N PHE A 25 -0.48 -11.41 14.69
CA PHE A 25 -0.47 -10.29 13.75
C PHE A 25 -1.87 -9.97 13.21
N THR A 26 -2.59 -10.99 12.74
CA THR A 26 -3.96 -10.82 12.22
C THR A 26 -4.88 -10.30 13.33
N PHE A 27 -4.73 -10.83 14.55
CA PHE A 27 -5.50 -10.35 15.71
C PHE A 27 -5.23 -8.88 16.01
N LEU A 28 -3.97 -8.46 16.06
CA LEU A 28 -3.61 -7.05 16.30
C LEU A 28 -4.22 -6.12 15.24
N VAL A 29 -4.13 -6.51 13.96
CA VAL A 29 -4.69 -5.73 12.85
C VAL A 29 -6.22 -5.62 12.98
N LEU A 30 -6.90 -6.73 13.29
CA LEU A 30 -8.34 -6.72 13.55
C LEU A 30 -8.70 -5.81 14.73
N CYS A 31 -7.93 -5.83 15.83
CA CYS A 31 -8.17 -4.95 16.97
C CYS A 31 -8.04 -3.47 16.61
N ILE A 32 -6.98 -3.09 15.88
CA ILE A 32 -6.77 -1.70 15.42
C ILE A 32 -7.92 -1.28 14.52
N TYR A 33 -8.31 -2.14 13.58
CA TYR A 33 -9.37 -1.85 12.63
C TYR A 33 -10.73 -1.70 13.31
N ILE A 34 -11.09 -2.63 14.20
CA ILE A 34 -12.35 -2.56 14.98
C ILE A 34 -12.37 -1.31 15.85
N ALA A 35 -11.28 -0.98 16.53
CA ALA A 35 -11.20 0.23 17.35
C ALA A 35 -11.40 1.50 16.51
N ALA A 36 -10.74 1.60 15.35
CA ALA A 36 -10.89 2.73 14.45
C ALA A 36 -12.32 2.82 13.88
N LEU A 37 -12.94 1.69 13.51
CA LEU A 37 -14.33 1.65 13.07
C LEU A 37 -15.32 2.09 14.15
N VAL A 38 -15.13 1.65 15.40
CA VAL A 38 -15.97 2.07 16.53
C VAL A 38 -15.91 3.58 16.70
N VAL A 39 -14.70 4.16 16.63
CA VAL A 39 -14.55 5.62 16.70
C VAL A 39 -15.25 6.30 15.53
N THR A 40 -15.08 5.83 14.29
CA THR A 40 -15.77 6.39 13.11
C THR A 40 -17.29 6.32 13.25
N GLY A 41 -17.84 5.19 13.69
CA GLY A 41 -19.29 5.02 13.90
C GLY A 41 -19.85 5.91 15.01
N ILE A 42 -19.08 6.17 16.07
CA ILE A 42 -19.47 7.14 17.10
C ILE A 42 -19.48 8.58 16.56
N LEU A 43 -18.54 8.92 15.66
CA LEU A 43 -18.38 10.29 15.16
C LEU A 43 -19.34 10.67 14.04
N THR A 44 -19.85 9.68 13.30
CA THR A 44 -20.72 9.91 12.14
C THR A 44 -22.20 9.80 12.48
N ASP A 45 -22.56 9.36 13.69
CA ASP A 45 -23.91 8.93 14.09
C ASP A 45 -24.55 7.86 13.16
N ASP A 46 -23.81 7.39 12.15
CA ASP A 46 -24.10 6.25 11.30
C ASP A 46 -23.70 4.98 12.05
N TRP A 47 -24.53 4.62 13.04
CA TRP A 47 -24.36 3.39 13.83
C TRP A 47 -24.22 2.17 12.92
N ILE A 48 -23.48 1.16 13.41
CA ILE A 48 -23.14 -0.18 12.89
C ILE A 48 -24.36 -0.99 12.40
N SER A 49 -25.13 -0.45 11.45
CA SER A 49 -26.34 -1.04 10.90
C SER A 49 -26.16 -1.46 9.44
N HIS A 50 -25.02 -1.11 8.83
CA HIS A 50 -24.67 -1.62 7.53
C HIS A 50 -23.85 -2.92 7.65
N PRO A 51 -24.34 -4.05 7.11
CA PRO A 51 -23.59 -5.30 6.95
C PRO A 51 -22.21 -5.13 6.30
N ILE A 52 -22.01 -3.99 5.65
CA ILE A 52 -20.81 -3.60 4.92
C ILE A 52 -19.62 -3.29 5.82
N TYR A 53 -19.81 -2.77 7.04
CA TYR A 53 -18.68 -2.67 7.98
C TYR A 53 -18.13 -4.05 8.30
N ALA A 54 -19.01 -5.05 8.47
CA ALA A 54 -18.58 -6.44 8.59
C ALA A 54 -17.89 -6.94 7.31
N VAL A 55 -18.36 -6.61 6.11
CA VAL A 55 -17.68 -7.00 4.84
C VAL A 55 -16.31 -6.33 4.68
N GLY A 56 -16.17 -5.04 5.01
CA GLY A 56 -14.91 -4.29 5.01
C GLY A 56 -13.94 -4.74 6.10
N VAL A 57 -14.42 -5.32 7.22
CA VAL A 57 -13.56 -6.02 8.21
C VAL A 57 -13.17 -7.40 7.70
N ILE A 58 -14.18 -8.18 7.32
CA ILE A 58 -14.07 -9.63 7.10
C ILE A 58 -13.28 -9.90 5.84
N LEU A 59 -13.50 -9.16 4.75
CA LEU A 59 -12.91 -9.49 3.46
C LEU A 59 -11.40 -9.15 3.40
N PRO A 60 -10.94 -7.95 3.80
CA PRO A 60 -9.52 -7.67 3.96
C PRO A 60 -8.87 -8.51 5.06
N GLY A 61 -9.57 -8.77 6.18
CA GLY A 61 -9.09 -9.64 7.24
C GLY A 61 -8.88 -11.09 6.79
N ILE A 62 -9.83 -11.66 6.04
CA ILE A 62 -9.73 -12.99 5.41
C ILE A 62 -8.61 -12.99 4.38
N LEU A 63 -8.52 -11.97 3.52
CA LEU A 63 -7.45 -11.86 2.53
C LEU A 63 -6.09 -11.85 3.20
N MET A 64 -5.93 -11.02 4.23
CA MET A 64 -4.72 -10.97 5.03
C MET A 64 -4.41 -12.30 5.70
N PHE A 65 -5.41 -12.97 6.28
CA PHE A 65 -5.24 -14.27 6.92
C PHE A 65 -4.84 -15.36 5.93
N VAL A 66 -5.58 -15.49 4.83
CA VAL A 66 -5.36 -16.49 3.76
C VAL A 66 -4.00 -16.28 3.13
N TRP A 67 -3.67 -15.03 2.78
CA TRP A 67 -2.34 -14.74 2.27
C TRP A 67 -1.30 -15.00 3.36
N SER A 68 -1.33 -14.38 4.53
CA SER A 68 -0.26 -14.58 5.53
C SER A 68 0.00 -16.05 5.90
N ARG A 69 -1.03 -16.91 5.95
CA ARG A 69 -0.91 -18.34 6.31
C ARG A 69 0.03 -19.15 5.41
N ALA A 70 0.05 -18.86 4.12
CA ALA A 70 0.88 -19.60 3.15
C ALA A 70 2.28 -18.99 2.97
N TYR A 71 2.67 -17.99 3.79
CA TYR A 71 3.96 -17.33 3.69
C TYR A 71 4.86 -17.65 4.88
N GLN A 72 6.08 -18.06 4.59
CA GLN A 72 7.16 -18.14 5.56
C GLN A 72 8.01 -16.86 5.41
N PRO A 73 8.02 -15.96 6.41
CA PRO A 73 8.84 -14.77 6.37
C PRO A 73 10.30 -15.14 6.22
N GLU A 74 10.96 -14.54 5.24
CA GLU A 74 12.41 -14.67 5.13
C GLU A 74 13.06 -13.67 6.08
N THR A 75 14.13 -14.07 6.76
CA THR A 75 15.01 -13.08 7.38
C THR A 75 15.63 -12.27 6.24
N SER A 76 15.29 -10.98 6.15
CA SER A 76 15.74 -10.06 5.09
C SER A 76 17.21 -10.30 4.72
N SER A 77 17.43 -11.01 3.61
CA SER A 77 18.78 -11.33 3.08
C SER A 77 19.41 -10.13 2.36
N LEU A 78 18.60 -9.10 2.05
CA LEU A 78 19.06 -7.84 1.51
C LEU A 78 19.93 -7.10 2.53
N GLN A 79 21.22 -6.95 2.19
CA GLN A 79 22.18 -6.14 2.94
C GLN A 79 21.87 -4.65 2.76
N ILE A 80 20.86 -4.15 3.45
CA ILE A 80 20.53 -2.72 3.53
C ILE A 80 21.35 -2.11 4.68
N SER A 81 22.03 -1.00 4.42
CA SER A 81 22.81 -0.32 5.45
C SER A 81 21.92 0.46 6.42
N LYS A 82 22.39 0.67 7.66
CA LYS A 82 21.68 1.53 8.63
C LYS A 82 21.50 2.97 8.12
N GLU A 83 22.43 3.45 7.28
CA GLU A 83 22.34 4.77 6.68
C GLU A 83 21.20 4.88 5.66
N GLU A 84 20.94 3.84 4.85
CA GLU A 84 19.79 3.82 3.95
C GLU A 84 18.47 3.93 4.75
N VAL A 85 18.35 3.21 5.86
CA VAL A 85 17.18 3.25 6.75
C VAL A 85 17.00 4.66 7.32
N LYS A 86 18.06 5.22 7.90
CA LYS A 86 18.05 6.55 8.52
C LYS A 86 17.63 7.62 7.52
N VAL A 87 18.26 7.65 6.34
CA VAL A 87 17.96 8.62 5.29
C VAL A 87 16.51 8.50 4.80
N SER A 88 16.02 7.27 4.62
CA SER A 88 14.63 7.04 4.19
C SER A 88 13.61 7.57 5.20
N LEU A 89 13.84 7.33 6.50
CA LEU A 89 12.96 7.80 7.57
C LEU A 89 13.03 9.30 7.79
N VAL A 90 14.23 9.89 7.79
CA VAL A 90 14.41 11.34 7.90
C VAL A 90 13.71 12.04 6.74
N TRP A 91 13.89 11.54 5.52
CA TRP A 91 13.23 12.09 4.34
C TRP A 91 11.71 11.99 4.42
N TYR A 92 11.18 10.83 4.83
CA TYR A 92 9.74 10.66 5.06
C TYR A 92 9.19 11.71 6.04
N VAL A 93 9.86 11.93 7.18
CA VAL A 93 9.43 12.91 8.18
C VAL A 93 9.47 14.34 7.61
N ILE A 94 10.49 14.67 6.84
CA ILE A 94 10.59 15.97 6.15
C ILE A 94 9.40 16.16 5.21
N VAL A 95 9.10 15.19 4.35
CA VAL A 95 7.96 15.25 3.42
C VAL A 95 6.64 15.40 4.19
N LEU A 96 6.43 14.61 5.25
CA LEU A 96 5.23 14.69 6.08
C LEU A 96 5.03 16.09 6.67
N ILE A 97 6.09 16.69 7.22
CA ILE A 97 6.03 18.05 7.78
C ILE A 97 5.74 19.07 6.67
N ILE A 98 6.46 19.01 5.56
CA ILE A 98 6.26 19.93 4.43
C ILE A 98 4.81 19.85 3.92
N TYR A 99 4.30 18.63 3.71
CA TYR A 99 2.95 18.43 3.20
C TYR A 99 1.90 18.91 4.21
N SER A 100 2.13 18.69 5.50
CA SER A 100 1.25 19.22 6.56
C SER A 100 1.19 20.75 6.55
N VAL A 101 2.33 21.42 6.41
CA VAL A 101 2.40 22.89 6.34
C VAL A 101 1.72 23.42 5.08
N ILE A 102 1.98 22.78 3.92
CA ILE A 102 1.39 23.20 2.65
C ILE A 102 -0.14 22.98 2.64
N LEU A 103 -0.62 21.82 3.08
CA LEU A 103 -2.06 21.53 3.09
C LEU A 103 -2.83 22.39 4.10
N GLY A 104 -2.19 22.74 5.22
CA GLY A 104 -2.74 23.67 6.21
C GLY A 104 -2.86 25.12 5.73
N ASN A 105 -2.26 25.47 4.59
CA ASN A 105 -2.33 26.80 4.00
C ASN A 105 -3.00 26.77 2.62
N ASN A 106 -4.19 27.34 2.51
CA ASN A 106 -4.99 27.34 1.28
C ASN A 106 -4.23 27.83 0.04
N ASP A 107 -3.39 28.86 0.19
CA ASP A 107 -2.65 29.48 -0.92
C ASP A 107 -1.50 28.58 -1.43
N LEU A 108 -1.01 27.68 -0.56
CA LEU A 108 0.10 26.79 -0.89
C LEU A 108 -0.36 25.45 -1.45
N ARG A 109 -1.64 25.06 -1.29
CA ARG A 109 -2.15 23.72 -1.67
C ARG A 109 -1.84 23.31 -3.09
N LEU A 110 -1.81 24.26 -4.03
CA LEU A 110 -1.47 24.03 -5.44
C LEU A 110 -0.04 23.48 -5.65
N LEU A 111 0.84 23.64 -4.67
CA LEU A 111 2.18 23.08 -4.67
C LEU A 111 2.17 21.57 -4.47
N ILE A 112 1.11 20.98 -3.91
CA ILE A 112 0.97 19.52 -3.86
C ILE A 112 0.23 19.06 -5.10
N ASN A 113 1.00 18.45 -5.99
CA ASN A 113 0.56 17.90 -7.26
C ASN A 113 1.45 16.72 -7.64
N GLU A 114 1.11 16.11 -8.77
CA GLU A 114 1.82 14.94 -9.28
C GLU A 114 3.31 15.18 -9.52
N GLN A 115 3.69 16.36 -10.04
CA GLN A 115 5.09 16.69 -10.26
C GLN A 115 5.86 16.72 -8.94
N THR A 116 5.27 17.28 -7.89
CA THR A 116 5.87 17.25 -6.56
C THR A 116 5.88 15.86 -5.94
N ASN A 117 4.85 15.03 -6.13
CA ASN A 117 4.84 13.64 -5.67
C ASN A 117 5.96 12.83 -6.33
N TRP A 118 6.18 12.98 -7.64
CA TRP A 118 7.32 12.38 -8.34
C TRP A 118 8.64 12.82 -7.73
N LEU A 119 8.79 14.10 -7.44
CA LEU A 119 10.01 14.63 -6.85
C LEU A 119 10.24 14.08 -5.43
N THR A 120 9.24 14.17 -4.56
CA THR A 120 9.35 13.89 -3.13
C THR A 120 9.28 12.41 -2.79
N LEU A 121 8.52 11.61 -3.53
CA LEU A 121 8.31 10.20 -3.23
C LEU A 121 9.21 9.27 -4.05
N VAL A 122 9.73 9.73 -5.19
CA VAL A 122 10.56 8.91 -6.07
C VAL A 122 11.97 9.48 -6.24
N ILE A 123 12.11 10.65 -6.85
CA ILE A 123 13.41 11.13 -7.35
C ILE A 123 14.37 11.45 -6.20
N VAL A 124 13.97 12.33 -5.29
CA VAL A 124 14.80 12.74 -4.15
C VAL A 124 15.16 11.56 -3.25
N PRO A 125 14.23 10.72 -2.78
CA PRO A 125 14.60 9.62 -1.88
C PRO A 125 15.53 8.62 -2.56
N LEU A 126 15.36 8.31 -3.86
CA LEU A 126 16.28 7.44 -4.58
C LEU A 126 17.70 8.05 -4.68
N ILE A 127 17.82 9.36 -4.93
CA ILE A 127 19.12 10.06 -4.95
C ILE A 127 19.77 10.04 -3.57
N LEU A 128 19.01 10.33 -2.52
CA LEU A 128 19.50 10.34 -1.14
C LEU A 128 20.01 8.94 -0.72
N ILE A 129 19.25 7.89 -1.02
CA ILE A 129 19.64 6.50 -0.76
C ILE A 129 20.88 6.11 -1.57
N GLN A 130 20.91 6.45 -2.86
CA GLN A 130 22.06 6.17 -3.72
C GLN A 130 23.34 6.84 -3.20
N SER A 131 23.20 8.03 -2.61
CA SER A 131 24.29 8.78 -1.99
C SER A 131 24.72 8.15 -0.65
N ALA A 132 23.76 7.70 0.16
CA ALA A 132 23.99 7.04 1.44
C ALA A 132 24.74 5.69 1.32
N ARG A 133 24.71 5.04 0.13
CA ARG A 133 25.49 3.81 -0.14
C ARG A 133 27.00 4.00 -0.10
N GLY A 134 27.51 5.24 -0.18
CA GLY A 134 28.91 5.57 0.05
C GLY A 134 29.90 4.79 -0.82
N LYS A 135 31.04 4.35 -0.24
CA LYS A 135 32.11 3.59 -0.94
C LYS A 135 31.69 2.18 -1.40
N LYS A 136 30.61 1.62 -0.86
CA LYS A 136 29.98 0.37 -1.35
C LYS A 136 28.90 0.70 -2.39
N ARG A 137 29.19 1.64 -3.28
CA ARG A 137 28.24 2.17 -4.26
C ARG A 137 27.86 1.06 -5.23
N GLY A 138 26.79 0.34 -4.91
CA GLY A 138 26.11 -0.51 -5.87
C GLY A 138 25.61 0.34 -7.04
N THR A 139 25.41 -0.29 -8.19
CA THR A 139 24.90 0.40 -9.38
C THR A 139 23.50 0.95 -9.13
N PHE A 140 23.09 2.01 -9.85
CA PHE A 140 21.71 2.51 -9.77
C PHE A 140 20.68 1.41 -10.12
N ARG A 141 21.06 0.49 -11.01
CA ARG A 141 20.25 -0.70 -11.32
C ARG A 141 20.05 -1.61 -10.12
N GLU A 142 21.05 -1.80 -9.26
CA GLU A 142 20.92 -2.54 -8.01
C GLU A 142 20.03 -1.79 -7.01
N LEU A 143 20.05 -0.45 -6.99
CA LEU A 143 19.09 0.34 -6.21
C LEU A 143 17.66 0.07 -6.67
N LEU A 144 17.38 0.20 -7.97
CA LEU A 144 16.05 -0.06 -8.52
C LEU A 144 15.58 -1.50 -8.23
N ARG A 145 16.47 -2.49 -8.35
CA ARG A 145 16.16 -3.86 -7.95
C ARG A 145 15.89 -3.99 -6.45
N SER A 146 16.63 -3.28 -5.60
CA SER A 146 16.43 -3.33 -4.14
C SER A 146 15.13 -2.70 -3.66
N VAL A 147 14.48 -1.87 -4.49
CA VAL A 147 13.12 -1.35 -4.22
C VAL A 147 12.05 -2.24 -4.85
N GLY A 148 12.41 -3.27 -5.62
CA GLY A 148 11.45 -4.19 -6.24
C GLY A 148 11.03 -3.79 -7.66
N LEU A 149 11.72 -2.85 -8.31
CA LEU A 149 11.58 -2.61 -9.76
C LEU A 149 12.35 -3.70 -10.51
N THR A 150 11.68 -4.83 -10.74
CA THR A 150 12.26 -6.03 -11.35
C THR A 150 11.27 -6.74 -12.26
N ARG A 151 11.78 -7.52 -13.21
CA ARG A 151 10.99 -8.42 -14.06
C ARG A 151 10.81 -9.82 -13.46
N GLN A 152 11.49 -10.11 -12.35
CA GLN A 152 11.40 -11.41 -11.70
C GLN A 152 10.02 -11.63 -11.09
N GLY A 153 9.48 -12.83 -11.27
CA GLY A 153 8.20 -13.22 -10.67
C GLY A 153 6.97 -12.46 -11.19
N LEU A 154 7.05 -11.81 -12.37
CA LEU A 154 5.95 -11.00 -12.91
C LEU A 154 4.63 -11.77 -13.03
N GLY A 155 4.65 -13.02 -13.54
CA GLY A 155 3.44 -13.83 -13.67
C GLY A 155 2.71 -14.01 -12.33
N LYS A 156 3.43 -14.48 -11.29
CA LYS A 156 2.89 -14.63 -9.93
C LYS A 156 2.39 -13.30 -9.36
N THR A 157 3.13 -12.22 -9.62
CA THR A 157 2.80 -10.87 -9.16
C THR A 157 1.47 -10.39 -9.76
N ILE A 158 1.32 -10.52 -11.07
CA ILE A 158 0.10 -10.15 -11.81
C ILE A 158 -1.07 -11.02 -11.35
N THR A 159 -0.90 -12.34 -11.21
CA THR A 159 -1.96 -13.24 -10.74
C THR A 159 -2.47 -12.85 -9.35
N LEU A 160 -1.55 -12.58 -8.40
CA LEU A 160 -1.95 -12.14 -7.06
C LEU A 160 -2.71 -10.81 -7.13
N SER A 161 -2.23 -9.83 -7.89
CA SER A 161 -2.89 -8.54 -8.04
C SER A 161 -4.29 -8.65 -8.65
N ILE A 162 -4.48 -9.44 -9.70
CA ILE A 162 -5.79 -9.63 -10.33
C ILE A 162 -6.78 -10.23 -9.31
N ILE A 163 -6.37 -11.27 -8.58
CA ILE A 163 -7.20 -11.88 -7.54
C ILE A 163 -7.56 -10.83 -6.47
N THR A 164 -6.59 -10.02 -6.04
CA THR A 164 -6.83 -8.92 -5.10
C THR A 164 -7.86 -7.93 -5.64
N CYS A 165 -7.66 -7.41 -6.87
CA CYS A 165 -8.55 -6.44 -7.47
C CYS A 165 -9.99 -6.94 -7.54
N LEU A 166 -10.20 -8.19 -8.00
CA LEU A 166 -11.52 -8.80 -8.07
C LEU A 166 -12.21 -8.85 -6.71
N LEU A 167 -11.47 -9.16 -5.65
CA LEU A 167 -11.99 -9.22 -4.29
C LEU A 167 -12.26 -7.83 -3.70
N LEU A 168 -11.57 -6.79 -4.17
CA LEU A 168 -11.78 -5.41 -3.71
C LEU A 168 -12.97 -4.70 -4.36
N ILE A 169 -13.53 -5.20 -5.47
CA ILE A 169 -14.64 -4.54 -6.19
C ILE A 169 -15.78 -4.12 -5.26
N PRO A 170 -16.35 -5.00 -4.40
CA PRO A 170 -17.46 -4.61 -3.54
C PRO A 170 -17.10 -3.49 -2.55
N ILE A 171 -15.86 -3.48 -2.07
CA ILE A 171 -15.37 -2.48 -1.12
C ILE A 171 -15.19 -1.13 -1.82
N ILE A 172 -14.61 -1.13 -3.02
CA ILE A 172 -14.35 0.09 -3.79
C ILE A 172 -15.66 0.78 -4.16
N PHE A 173 -16.62 0.05 -4.72
CA PHE A 173 -17.90 0.64 -5.12
C PHE A 173 -18.69 1.21 -3.95
N TYR A 174 -18.51 0.65 -2.75
CA TYR A 174 -19.09 1.19 -1.53
C TYR A 174 -18.37 2.44 -1.01
N SER A 175 -17.05 2.51 -1.15
CA SER A 175 -16.27 3.67 -0.68
C SER A 175 -16.46 4.93 -1.53
N LEU A 176 -17.08 4.82 -2.71
CA LEU A 176 -17.41 5.97 -3.53
C LEU A 176 -18.59 6.74 -2.95
N SER A 177 -18.55 8.07 -3.02
CA SER A 177 -19.73 8.89 -2.75
C SER A 177 -20.85 8.59 -3.75
N GLU A 178 -22.10 8.89 -3.40
CA GLU A 178 -23.24 8.70 -4.32
C GLU A 178 -23.02 9.42 -5.66
N GLU A 179 -22.44 10.61 -5.63
CA GLU A 179 -22.06 11.37 -6.83
C GLU A 179 -21.00 10.64 -7.65
N GLN A 180 -19.91 10.18 -7.01
CA GLN A 180 -18.84 9.46 -7.69
C GLN A 180 -19.35 8.15 -8.31
N LEU A 181 -20.17 7.41 -7.57
CA LEU A 181 -20.76 6.16 -8.04
C LEU A 181 -21.67 6.39 -9.26
N SER A 182 -22.51 7.44 -9.22
CA SER A 182 -23.37 7.81 -10.36
C SER A 182 -22.55 8.15 -11.61
N LYS A 183 -21.46 8.90 -11.46
CA LYS A 183 -20.53 9.25 -12.54
C LYS A 183 -19.84 8.02 -13.12
N VAL A 184 -19.36 7.11 -12.27
CA VAL A 184 -18.76 5.83 -12.69
C VAL A 184 -19.78 4.98 -13.46
N ILE A 185 -21.01 4.85 -12.96
CA ILE A 185 -22.08 4.09 -13.64
C ILE A 185 -22.37 4.70 -15.02
N THR A 186 -22.43 6.02 -15.12
CA THR A 186 -22.68 6.73 -16.39
C THR A 186 -21.63 6.37 -17.44
N VAL A 187 -20.34 6.31 -17.07
CA VAL A 187 -19.28 5.88 -17.99
C VAL A 187 -19.49 4.44 -18.46
N PHE A 188 -19.87 3.54 -17.56
CA PHE A 188 -20.07 2.12 -17.90
C PHE A 188 -21.37 1.83 -18.66
N GLN A 189 -22.34 2.74 -18.63
CA GLN A 189 -23.56 2.65 -19.45
C GLN A 189 -23.30 2.97 -20.92
N GLU A 190 -22.25 3.73 -21.23
CA GLU A 190 -21.85 4.10 -22.59
C GLU A 190 -20.61 3.29 -23.02
N PRO A 191 -20.73 2.22 -23.83
CA PRO A 191 -19.60 1.33 -24.15
C PRO A 191 -18.38 2.04 -24.74
N SER A 192 -18.61 3.09 -25.54
CA SER A 192 -17.54 3.90 -26.14
C SER A 192 -16.75 4.68 -25.08
N GLN A 193 -17.42 5.20 -24.06
CA GLN A 193 -16.78 5.86 -22.92
C GLN A 193 -16.05 4.85 -22.06
N ALA A 194 -16.68 3.71 -21.74
CA ALA A 194 -16.06 2.66 -20.92
C ALA A 194 -14.73 2.15 -21.51
N VAL A 195 -14.69 1.89 -22.83
CA VAL A 195 -13.49 1.36 -23.52
C VAL A 195 -12.35 2.39 -23.58
N LEU A 196 -12.66 3.68 -23.56
CA LEU A 196 -11.64 4.74 -23.62
C LEU A 196 -11.22 5.22 -22.22
N PHE A 197 -12.19 5.60 -21.40
CA PHE A 197 -11.98 6.31 -20.14
C PHE A 197 -11.48 5.41 -19.02
N TYR A 198 -11.95 4.16 -18.93
CA TYR A 198 -11.50 3.27 -17.87
C TYR A 198 -10.03 2.83 -18.04
N PRO A 199 -9.55 2.39 -19.23
CA PRO A 199 -8.13 2.14 -19.42
C PRO A 199 -7.27 3.38 -19.20
N LEU A 200 -7.75 4.56 -19.61
CA LEU A 200 -7.04 5.81 -19.39
C LEU A 200 -6.92 6.13 -17.89
N SER A 201 -8.01 5.99 -17.11
CA SER A 201 -7.98 6.23 -15.67
C SER A 201 -7.06 5.23 -14.95
N LEU A 202 -7.03 3.96 -15.37
CA LEU A 202 -6.09 2.96 -14.87
C LEU A 202 -4.62 3.33 -15.16
N VAL A 203 -4.30 3.79 -16.37
CA VAL A 203 -2.92 4.18 -16.72
C VAL A 203 -2.49 5.40 -15.91
N ILE A 204 -3.37 6.40 -15.77
CA ILE A 204 -3.12 7.58 -14.96
C ILE A 204 -2.89 7.17 -13.50
N ALA A 205 -3.79 6.39 -12.91
CA ALA A 205 -3.66 5.88 -11.55
C ALA A 205 -2.38 5.07 -11.34
N PHE A 206 -1.97 4.27 -12.34
CA PHE A 206 -0.76 3.46 -12.28
C PHE A 206 0.52 4.28 -12.31
N VAL A 207 0.58 5.33 -13.15
CA VAL A 207 1.77 6.17 -13.29
C VAL A 207 1.87 7.19 -12.15
N LEU A 208 0.74 7.65 -11.63
CA LEU A 208 0.68 8.70 -10.64
C LEU A 208 0.74 8.12 -9.20
N PRO A 209 -0.35 7.94 -8.45
CA PRO A 209 -0.27 7.45 -7.07
C PRO A 209 0.28 6.02 -7.02
N GLY A 210 -0.13 5.17 -7.97
CA GLY A 210 0.27 3.77 -8.04
C GLY A 210 1.78 3.58 -8.18
N PHE A 211 2.50 4.41 -8.93
CA PHE A 211 3.95 4.31 -9.01
C PHE A 211 4.63 5.07 -7.88
N THR A 212 4.27 6.34 -7.69
CA THR A 212 5.01 7.26 -6.82
C THR A 212 4.94 6.83 -5.36
N GLU A 213 3.76 6.45 -4.88
CA GLU A 213 3.57 6.03 -3.50
C GLU A 213 4.14 4.63 -3.26
N GLU A 214 3.92 3.68 -4.17
CA GLU A 214 4.43 2.31 -3.99
C GLU A 214 5.95 2.24 -3.96
N VAL A 215 6.65 3.06 -4.76
CA VAL A 215 8.11 3.18 -4.67
C VAL A 215 8.53 3.64 -3.28
N MET A 216 7.89 4.67 -2.71
CA MET A 216 8.26 5.20 -1.40
C MET A 216 7.91 4.22 -0.27
N PHE A 217 6.68 3.73 -0.22
CA PHE A 217 6.20 3.00 0.94
C PHE A 217 6.57 1.52 0.91
N ARG A 218 6.48 0.85 -0.24
CA ARG A 218 6.75 -0.61 -0.35
C ARG A 218 8.20 -0.81 -0.76
N GLY A 219 8.63 -0.07 -1.77
CA GLY A 219 9.97 -0.20 -2.32
C GLY A 219 11.04 0.28 -1.36
N ILE A 220 10.88 1.47 -0.80
CA ILE A 220 11.86 2.10 0.09
C ILE A 220 11.54 1.76 1.55
N LEU A 221 10.47 2.29 2.13
CA LEU A 221 10.24 2.20 3.58
C LEU A 221 10.08 0.75 4.06
N GLN A 222 9.20 -0.04 3.46
CA GLN A 222 8.95 -1.42 3.90
C GLN A 222 10.22 -2.27 3.83
N SER A 223 10.95 -2.26 2.71
CA SER A 223 12.18 -3.05 2.58
C SER A 223 13.26 -2.64 3.61
N ARG A 224 13.46 -1.33 3.82
CA ARG A 224 14.45 -0.79 4.76
C ARG A 224 14.06 -1.11 6.21
N LEU A 225 12.78 -0.94 6.56
CA LEU A 225 12.24 -1.24 7.89
C LEU A 225 12.25 -2.75 8.19
N SER A 226 11.97 -3.60 7.20
CA SER A 226 12.10 -5.05 7.34
C SER A 226 13.53 -5.46 7.66
N SER A 227 14.51 -4.85 6.98
CA SER A 227 15.94 -5.09 7.27
C SER A 227 16.34 -4.57 8.65
N PHE A 228 15.95 -3.35 9.01
CA PHE A 228 16.25 -2.73 10.31
C PHE A 228 15.70 -3.54 11.50
N THR A 229 14.45 -3.96 11.41
CA THR A 229 13.76 -4.74 12.45
C THR A 229 14.11 -6.23 12.42
N LYS A 230 14.86 -6.67 11.40
CA LYS A 230 15.14 -8.08 11.09
C LYS A 230 13.85 -8.92 10.98
N SER A 231 12.76 -8.32 10.53
CA SER A 231 11.44 -8.95 10.45
C SER A 231 10.60 -8.31 9.35
N GLU A 232 10.24 -9.11 8.35
CA GLU A 232 9.40 -8.63 7.24
C GLU A 232 8.02 -8.19 7.70
N VAL A 233 7.45 -8.91 8.67
CA VAL A 233 6.15 -8.61 9.27
C VAL A 233 6.17 -7.28 10.01
N LYS A 234 7.22 -6.99 10.80
CA LYS A 234 7.37 -5.69 11.47
C LYS A 234 7.57 -4.57 10.45
N GLY A 235 8.39 -4.80 9.42
CA GLY A 235 8.57 -3.82 8.34
C GLY A 235 7.29 -3.53 7.57
N LEU A 236 6.49 -4.56 7.26
CA LEU A 236 5.15 -4.45 6.67
C LEU A 236 4.24 -3.57 7.53
N PHE A 237 4.13 -3.90 8.82
CA PHE A 237 3.30 -3.15 9.76
C PHE A 237 3.71 -1.67 9.82
N LEU A 238 5.00 -1.41 10.05
CA LEU A 238 5.52 -0.05 10.18
C LEU A 238 5.34 0.75 8.90
N ALA A 239 5.65 0.18 7.73
CA ALA A 239 5.47 0.88 6.46
C ALA A 239 4.00 1.17 6.15
N SER A 240 3.09 0.25 6.49
CA SER A 240 1.65 0.47 6.33
C SER A 240 1.14 1.57 7.27
N LEU A 241 1.68 1.64 8.49
CA LEU A 241 1.36 2.70 9.44
C LEU A 241 1.87 4.06 8.95
N LEU A 242 3.10 4.13 8.44
CA LEU A 242 3.62 5.36 7.83
C LEU A 242 2.83 5.77 6.59
N PHE A 243 2.35 4.81 5.80
CA PHE A 243 1.46 5.08 4.67
C PHE A 243 0.14 5.72 5.12
N ALA A 244 -0.49 5.21 6.17
CA ALA A 244 -1.69 5.83 6.76
C ALA A 244 -1.40 7.23 7.32
N LEU A 245 -0.29 7.40 8.05
CA LEU A 245 0.09 8.68 8.64
C LEU A 245 0.38 9.76 7.59
N TYR A 246 0.91 9.38 6.43
CA TYR A 246 1.10 10.28 5.28
C TYR A 246 -0.22 10.89 4.79
N HIS A 247 -1.34 10.20 4.96
CA HIS A 247 -2.66 10.66 4.53
C HIS A 247 -3.38 11.54 5.56
N VAL A 248 -2.92 11.59 6.82
CA VAL A 248 -3.57 12.40 7.88
C VAL A 248 -3.70 13.88 7.48
N PRO A 249 -2.68 14.55 6.94
CA PRO A 249 -2.81 15.94 6.53
C PRO A 249 -3.84 16.14 5.40
N TYR A 250 -3.95 15.19 4.47
CA TYR A 250 -4.94 15.25 3.40
C TYR A 250 -6.35 15.13 3.98
N ALA A 251 -6.59 14.10 4.79
CA ALA A 251 -7.87 13.86 5.45
C ALA A 251 -8.31 15.02 6.36
N TYR A 252 -7.37 15.66 7.06
CA TYR A 252 -7.68 16.73 7.99
C TYR A 252 -7.87 18.09 7.31
N PHE A 253 -7.00 18.46 6.36
CA PHE A 253 -6.99 19.82 5.81
C PHE A 253 -7.80 19.99 4.52
N LEU A 254 -7.99 18.95 3.72
CA LEU A 254 -8.69 19.08 2.43
C LEU A 254 -10.20 18.98 2.59
N THR A 255 -10.92 19.96 2.04
CA THR A 255 -12.40 20.01 2.04
C THR A 255 -13.03 18.93 1.16
N SER A 256 -12.26 18.28 0.29
CA SER A 256 -12.71 17.12 -0.51
C SER A 256 -12.81 15.83 0.32
N TRP A 257 -12.26 15.80 1.54
CA TRP A 257 -12.40 14.68 2.46
C TRP A 257 -13.51 14.96 3.45
N ALA A 258 -14.38 13.97 3.67
CA ALA A 258 -15.48 14.09 4.64
C ALA A 258 -15.00 14.42 6.06
N THR A 259 -13.77 14.00 6.39
CA THR A 259 -13.14 14.17 7.71
C THR A 259 -12.56 15.56 7.96
N HIS A 260 -12.69 16.49 7.01
CA HIS A 260 -12.09 17.83 7.08
C HIS A 260 -12.36 18.54 8.42
N GLY A 261 -11.29 19.06 9.03
CA GLY A 261 -11.37 19.80 10.30
C GLY A 261 -11.55 18.93 11.55
N ASN A 262 -11.78 17.62 11.42
CA ASN A 262 -11.92 16.69 12.53
C ASN A 262 -10.74 15.71 12.59
N LEU A 263 -9.80 15.96 13.51
CA LEU A 263 -8.56 15.19 13.61
C LEU A 263 -8.81 13.74 14.02
N THR A 264 -9.70 13.52 14.98
CA THR A 264 -10.03 12.17 15.45
C THR A 264 -10.66 11.35 14.33
N TRP A 265 -11.61 11.94 13.58
CA TRP A 265 -12.21 11.27 12.43
C TRP A 265 -11.17 10.99 11.35
N SER A 266 -10.34 11.97 11.02
CA SER A 266 -9.26 11.83 10.03
C SER A 266 -8.32 10.67 10.37
N ILE A 267 -7.86 10.58 11.63
CA ILE A 267 -6.98 9.49 12.08
C ILE A 267 -7.68 8.15 11.99
N SER A 268 -8.93 8.06 12.44
CA SER A 268 -9.71 6.81 12.37
C SER A 268 -9.90 6.35 10.93
N THR A 269 -10.28 7.27 10.04
CA THR A 269 -10.46 6.99 8.60
C THR A 269 -9.17 6.47 7.96
N VAL A 270 -8.02 7.11 8.20
CA VAL A 270 -6.77 6.64 7.58
C VAL A 270 -6.26 5.31 8.14
N LEU A 271 -6.58 5.00 9.40
CA LEU A 271 -6.29 3.71 10.00
C LEU A 271 -7.24 2.61 9.52
N THR A 272 -8.47 2.94 9.12
CA THR A 272 -9.37 1.97 8.50
C THR A 272 -9.05 1.75 7.03
N GLU A 273 -8.76 2.79 6.27
CA GLU A 273 -8.63 2.69 4.82
C GLU A 273 -7.17 2.48 4.40
N GLN A 274 -6.32 3.49 4.62
CA GLN A 274 -4.96 3.49 4.09
C GLN A 274 -4.07 2.49 4.84
N PHE A 275 -4.22 2.31 6.15
CA PHE A 275 -3.42 1.31 6.87
C PHE A 275 -3.71 -0.12 6.38
N ILE A 276 -4.99 -0.48 6.19
CA ILE A 276 -5.40 -1.81 5.73
C ILE A 276 -4.99 -2.06 4.28
N THR A 277 -5.21 -1.07 3.41
CA THR A 277 -4.74 -1.13 2.02
C THR A 277 -3.21 -1.17 1.96
N GLY A 278 -2.56 -0.45 2.88
CA GLY A 278 -1.13 -0.53 3.25
C GLY A 278 -0.66 -1.96 3.42
N LEU A 279 -1.29 -2.68 4.34
CA LEU A 279 -0.99 -4.05 4.68
C LEU A 279 -1.24 -5.00 3.49
N LEU A 280 -2.34 -4.81 2.78
CA LEU A 280 -2.72 -5.63 1.63
C LEU A 280 -1.66 -5.57 0.53
N MET A 281 -1.32 -4.35 0.09
CA MET A 281 -0.31 -4.11 -0.93
C MET A 281 1.08 -4.53 -0.46
N GLY A 282 1.41 -4.23 0.80
CA GLY A 282 2.68 -4.64 1.41
C GLY A 282 2.84 -6.17 1.50
N LEU A 283 1.77 -6.93 1.70
CA LEU A 283 1.79 -8.40 1.66
C LEU A 283 2.09 -8.91 0.25
N ILE A 284 1.49 -8.32 -0.79
CA ILE A 284 1.78 -8.68 -2.19
C ILE A 284 3.27 -8.40 -2.48
N TRP A 285 3.76 -7.23 -2.11
CA TRP A 285 5.19 -6.89 -2.24
C TRP A 285 6.07 -7.88 -1.47
N MET A 286 5.72 -8.21 -0.23
CA MET A 286 6.51 -9.11 0.61
C MET A 286 6.64 -10.51 -0.03
N ARG A 287 5.58 -11.01 -0.67
CA ARG A 287 5.54 -12.33 -1.33
C ARG A 287 6.25 -12.43 -2.67
N THR A 288 6.42 -11.30 -3.34
CA THR A 288 6.85 -11.26 -4.74
C THR A 288 8.16 -10.51 -4.91
N LYS A 289 8.49 -9.63 -3.96
CA LYS A 289 9.56 -8.62 -4.03
C LYS A 289 9.50 -7.82 -5.33
N ASN A 290 8.28 -7.60 -5.83
CA ASN A 290 8.02 -6.93 -7.08
C ASN A 290 6.96 -5.84 -6.87
N LEU A 291 7.31 -4.60 -7.24
CA LEU A 291 6.43 -3.44 -7.06
C LEU A 291 5.25 -3.42 -8.01
N VAL A 292 5.34 -4.07 -9.18
CA VAL A 292 4.27 -4.06 -10.18
C VAL A 292 2.94 -4.55 -9.57
N GLY A 293 3.00 -5.50 -8.63
CA GLY A 293 1.79 -6.05 -8.02
C GLY A 293 1.03 -5.03 -7.17
N PRO A 294 1.67 -4.46 -6.14
CA PRO A 294 1.14 -3.32 -5.40
C PRO A 294 0.66 -2.17 -6.29
N MET A 295 1.46 -1.80 -7.30
CA MET A 295 1.10 -0.70 -8.22
C MET A 295 -0.21 -0.98 -8.99
N ILE A 296 -0.42 -2.22 -9.45
CA ILE A 296 -1.67 -2.62 -10.13
C ILE A 296 -2.85 -2.49 -9.17
N VAL A 297 -2.70 -2.96 -7.92
CA VAL A 297 -3.79 -2.92 -6.93
C VAL A 297 -4.12 -1.49 -6.54
N HIS A 298 -3.10 -0.66 -6.31
CA HIS A 298 -3.27 0.77 -6.02
C HIS A 298 -3.99 1.47 -7.18
N ALA A 299 -3.47 1.30 -8.41
CA ALA A 299 -4.05 1.88 -9.60
C ALA A 299 -5.51 1.48 -9.79
N PHE A 300 -5.83 0.21 -9.50
CA PHE A 300 -7.20 -0.29 -9.62
C PHE A 300 -8.16 0.44 -8.67
N ILE A 301 -7.77 0.65 -7.42
CA ILE A 301 -8.58 1.39 -6.43
C ILE A 301 -8.81 2.83 -6.90
N ASP A 302 -7.73 3.54 -7.23
CA ASP A 302 -7.80 4.97 -7.55
C ASP A 302 -8.39 5.25 -8.94
N SER A 303 -8.35 4.26 -9.84
CA SER A 303 -8.89 4.41 -11.19
C SER A 303 -10.37 4.77 -11.22
N PHE A 304 -11.16 4.36 -10.22
CA PHE A 304 -12.58 4.68 -10.14
C PHE A 304 -12.83 6.13 -9.71
N ILE A 305 -12.02 6.65 -8.79
CA ILE A 305 -12.08 8.06 -8.38
C ILE A 305 -11.65 8.95 -9.55
N ILE A 306 -10.57 8.58 -10.26
CA ILE A 306 -10.11 9.30 -11.45
C ILE A 306 -11.16 9.19 -12.57
N LEU A 307 -11.78 8.02 -12.77
CA LEU A 307 -12.83 7.84 -13.77
C LEU A 307 -14.01 8.79 -13.54
N ALA A 308 -14.44 8.93 -12.28
CA ALA A 308 -15.52 9.84 -11.92
C ALA A 308 -15.20 11.30 -12.29
N SER A 309 -13.92 11.70 -12.26
CA SER A 309 -13.50 13.07 -12.60
C SER A 309 -13.61 13.42 -14.08
N PHE A 310 -13.73 12.42 -14.97
CA PHE A 310 -13.90 12.67 -16.41
C PHE A 310 -15.31 13.08 -16.79
N VAL A 311 -16.28 12.81 -15.91
CA VAL A 311 -17.68 13.17 -16.10
C VAL A 311 -17.98 14.40 -15.24
N LYS A 312 -18.50 15.45 -15.87
CA LYS A 312 -18.91 16.66 -15.18
C LYS A 312 -20.20 16.43 -14.41
#